data_AF-A0A972E0P1-F1
#
_entry.id   AF-A0A972E0P1-F1
#
_cell.length_a   1.000
_cell.length_b   1.000
_cell.length_c   1.000
_cell.angle_alpha   90.00
_cell.angle_beta   90.00
_cell.angle_gamma   90.00
#
_symmetry.space_group_name_H-M   'P 1'
#
loop_
_entity.id
_entity.type
_entity.pdbx_description
1 polymer ?
#
loop_
_entity_poly.entity_id
_entity_poly.type
_entity_poly.pdbx_seq_one_letter_code
_entity_poly.pdbx_strand_id
1 'polypeptide(L)' 'MRGEVPTIRPIVPTPRGDAEWFAQSVEYYADNDAAQSGTIGSGQETWMQTTVVGPGNVSFRYKMSSVS' A
#
# COMPACT_ATOMS: atom_id res chain seq x y z
N MET A 1 11.56 -28.24 -14.11
CA MET A 1 11.46 -27.30 -12.98
C MET A 1 10.18 -26.51 -13.16
N ARG A 2 9.15 -26.76 -12.34
CA ARG A 2 7.85 -26.07 -12.44
C ARG A 2 7.83 -25.01 -11.34
N GLY A 3 7.98 -23.74 -11.70
CA GLY A 3 7.88 -22.64 -10.74
C GLY A 3 6.44 -22.55 -10.24
N GLU A 4 6.25 -22.57 -8.92
CA GLU A 4 4.97 -22.22 -8.32
C GLU A 4 4.65 -20.76 -8.65
N VAL A 5 3.46 -20.53 -9.19
CA VAL A 5 2.95 -19.18 -9.41
C VAL A 5 2.59 -18.61 -8.03
N PRO A 6 3.14 -17.45 -7.62
CA PRO A 6 2.78 -16.83 -6.35
C PRO A 6 1.26 -16.63 -6.29
N THR A 7 0.60 -17.30 -5.35
CA THR A 7 -0.83 -17.12 -5.14
C THR A 7 -1.02 -15.92 -4.23
N ILE A 8 -1.25 -14.75 -4.82
CA ILE A 8 -1.73 -13.57 -4.08
C ILE A 8 -3.19 -13.86 -3.71
N ARG A 9 -3.46 -14.23 -2.46
CA ARG A 9 -4.84 -14.18 -1.96
C ARG A 9 -5.30 -12.71 -2.05
N PRO A 10 -6.57 -12.40 -2.41
CA PRO A 10 -7.06 -11.04 -2.31
C PRO A 10 -6.98 -10.63 -0.84
N ILE A 11 -5.97 -9.84 -0.50
CA ILE A 11 -5.76 -9.32 0.84
C ILE A 11 -6.15 -7.85 0.75
N VAL A 12 -7.23 -7.49 1.45
CA VAL A 12 -7.49 -6.09 1.76
C VAL A 12 -6.34 -5.64 2.67
N PRO A 13 -5.50 -4.66 2.26
CA PRO A 13 -4.48 -4.13 3.16
C PRO A 13 -5.18 -3.68 4.44
N THR A 14 -4.77 -4.18 5.60
CA THR A 14 -5.33 -3.74 6.87
C THR A 14 -4.63 -2.44 7.26
N PRO A 15 -5.29 -1.26 7.18
CA PRO A 15 -4.69 -0.03 7.62
C PRO A 15 -4.50 -0.10 9.15
N ARG A 16 -3.34 0.34 9.63
CA ARG A 16 -3.05 0.44 11.07
C ARG A 16 -2.28 1.73 11.36
N GLY A 17 -2.27 2.14 12.63
CA GLY A 17 -1.62 3.37 13.08
C GLY A 17 -2.62 4.51 13.35
N ASP A 18 -2.13 5.75 13.26
CA ASP A 18 -2.82 6.97 13.68
C ASP A 18 -3.86 7.50 12.68
N ALA A 19 -3.86 6.99 11.44
CA ALA A 19 -4.80 7.39 10.41
C ALA A 19 -5.15 6.22 9.48
N GLU A 20 -6.37 6.24 8.94
CA GLU A 20 -6.81 5.23 7.97
C GLU A 20 -6.14 5.43 6.61
N TRP A 21 -6.04 4.34 5.87
CA TRP A 21 -5.76 4.41 4.44
C TRP A 21 -7.04 4.20 3.64
N PHE A 22 -7.20 4.97 2.57
CA PHE A 22 -8.40 4.95 1.74
C PHE A 22 -8.04 4.91 0.25
N ALA A 23 -8.97 4.43 -0.56
CA ALA A 23 -8.86 4.45 -2.01
C ALA A 23 -9.04 5.88 -2.53
N GLN A 24 -8.19 6.30 -3.46
CA GLN A 24 -8.30 7.59 -4.13
C GLN A 24 -8.08 7.46 -5.63
N SER A 25 -8.60 8.43 -6.39
CA SER A 25 -8.56 8.42 -7.86
C SER A 25 -8.08 9.74 -8.46
N VAL A 26 -7.59 10.68 -7.65
CA VAL A 26 -7.13 12.00 -8.12
C VAL A 26 -5.63 12.02 -8.32
N GLU A 27 -4.86 11.56 -7.33
CA GLU A 27 -3.41 11.43 -7.40
C GLU A 27 -3.02 9.95 -7.50
N TYR A 28 -2.79 9.50 -8.73
CA TYR A 28 -2.51 8.09 -9.03
C TYR A 28 -1.38 7.92 -10.05
N TYR A 29 -0.81 6.72 -10.10
CA TYR A 29 0.20 6.37 -11.09
C TYR A 29 -0.40 5.74 -12.35
N ALA A 30 -1.39 4.85 -12.19
CA ALA A 30 -2.09 4.19 -13.29
C ALA A 30 -3.56 3.94 -12.93
N ASP A 31 -4.39 3.75 -13.97
CA ASP A 31 -5.77 3.24 -13.89
C ASP A 31 -6.77 3.98 -12.98
N ASN A 32 -6.46 5.21 -12.56
CA ASN A 32 -7.23 5.96 -11.56
C ASN A 32 -7.33 5.24 -10.20
N ASP A 33 -6.32 4.43 -9.85
CA ASP A 33 -6.29 3.67 -8.61
C ASP A 33 -5.01 3.94 -7.82
N ALA A 34 -5.19 4.35 -6.57
CA ALA A 34 -4.12 4.50 -5.58
C ALA A 34 -4.70 4.39 -4.17
N ALA A 35 -3.84 3.98 -3.24
CA ALA A 35 -4.12 4.09 -1.82
C ALA A 35 -3.42 5.32 -1.24
N GLN A 36 -4.14 6.10 -0.43
CA GLN A 36 -3.60 7.25 0.29
C GLN A 36 -3.76 7.04 1.80
N SER A 37 -2.75 7.44 2.56
CA SER A 37 -2.91 7.64 3.99
C SER A 37 -3.78 8.86 4.28
N GLY A 38 -4.50 8.82 5.40
CA GLY A 38 -5.00 10.02 6.05
C GLY A 38 -3.85 10.91 6.54
N THR A 39 -4.20 12.14 6.91
CA THR A 39 -3.25 13.09 7.49
C THR A 39 -2.76 12.57 8.83
N ILE A 40 -1.43 12.58 9.02
CA ILE A 40 -0.76 12.29 10.29
C ILE A 40 0.07 13.50 10.72
N GLY A 41 0.20 13.70 12.03
CA GLY A 41 1.02 14.75 12.63
C GLY A 41 2.48 14.32 12.86
N SER A 42 3.26 15.23 13.47
CA SER A 42 4.63 14.94 13.83
C SER A 42 4.74 13.78 14.83
N GLY A 43 5.59 12.81 14.54
CA GLY A 43 5.82 11.63 15.39
C GLY A 43 4.72 10.56 15.32
N GLN A 44 3.70 10.75 14.47
CA GLN A 44 2.67 9.74 14.21
C GLN A 44 3.06 8.85 13.03
N GLU A 45 2.46 7.66 12.95
CA GLU A 45 2.67 6.72 11.86
C GLU A 45 1.36 6.07 11.41
N THR A 46 1.31 5.72 10.12
CA THR A 46 0.24 4.88 9.56
C THR A 46 0.81 3.99 8.46
N TRP A 47 0.30 2.78 8.35
CA TRP A 47 0.89 1.76 7.47
C TRP A 47 -0.14 0.76 6.93
N MET A 48 0.23 0.16 5.79
CA MET A 48 -0.43 -1.00 5.19
C MET A 48 0.47 -2.22 5.30
N GLN A 49 -0.10 -3.38 5.64
CA GLN A 49 0.60 -4.67 5.61
C GLN A 49 0.07 -5.57 4.49
N THR A 50 0.98 -6.34 3.90
CA THR A 50 0.63 -7.56 3.17
C THR A 50 1.66 -8.64 3.43
N THR A 51 1.27 -9.90 3.26
CA THR A 51 2.17 -11.06 3.33
C THR A 51 2.33 -11.64 1.94
N VAL A 52 3.57 -11.77 1.48
CA VAL A 52 3.90 -12.41 0.19
C VAL A 52 4.52 -13.77 0.46
N VAL A 53 3.94 -14.81 -0.13
CA VAL A 53 4.38 -16.20 0.02
C VAL A 53 4.83 -16.72 -1.34
N GLY A 54 6.02 -17.31 -1.37
CA GLY A 54 6.63 -17.90 -2.57
C GLY A 54 7.71 -17.00 -3.21
N PRO A 55 8.43 -17.53 -4.21
CA PRO A 55 9.51 -16.82 -4.87
C PRO A 55 8.97 -15.69 -5.78
N GLY A 56 9.51 -14.48 -5.66
CA GLY A 56 9.10 -13.34 -6.48
C GLY A 56 9.67 -12.02 -5.96
N ASN A 57 9.52 -10.95 -6.77
CA ASN A 57 9.83 -9.59 -6.35
C ASN A 57 8.54 -8.80 -6.14
N VAL A 58 8.52 -7.94 -5.13
CA VAL A 58 7.44 -6.99 -4.87
C VAL A 58 7.98 -5.59 -5.16
N SER A 59 7.31 -4.87 -6.04
CA SER A 59 7.65 -3.50 -6.41
C SER A 59 6.42 -2.62 -6.23
N PHE A 60 6.62 -1.41 -5.71
CA PHE A 60 5.54 -0.42 -5.58
C PHE A 60 6.02 0.96 -6.02
N ARG A 61 5.09 1.77 -6.53
CA ARG A 61 5.26 3.20 -6.80
C ARG A 61 4.71 3.97 -5.61
N TYR A 62 5.40 5.00 -5.17
CA TYR A 62 4.96 5.85 -4.07
C TYR A 62 5.20 7.33 -4.37
N LYS A 63 4.41 8.18 -3.72
CA LYS A 63 4.58 9.62 -3.64
C LYS A 63 4.44 10.02 -2.18
N MET A 64 5.31 10.91 -1.71
CA MET A 64 5.21 11.48 -0.37
C MET A 64 4.81 12.95 -0.46
N SER A 65 3.95 13.36 0.45
CA SER A 65 3.65 14.77 0.70
C SER A 65 3.73 15.02 2.20
N SER A 66 4.21 16.21 2.56
CA SER A 66 4.23 16.69 3.94
C SER A 66 3.77 18.13 3.94
N VAL A 67 2.98 18.50 4.94
CA VAL A 67 2.83 19.91 5.32
C VAL A 67 3.99 20.24 6.25
N SER A 68 4.63 21.38 6.04
CA SER A 68 5.69 21.90 6.92
C SER A 68 5.11 22.74 8.04
#